data_AF-A0A6L3C856-F1
#
_entry.id   AF-A0A6L3C856-F1
#
_cell.length_a   1.000
_cell.length_b   1.000
_cell.length_c   1.000
_cell.angle_alpha   90.00
_cell.angle_beta   90.00
_cell.angle_gamma   90.00
#
_symmetry.space_group_name_H-M   'P 1'
#
loop_
_entity.id
_entity.type
_entity.pdbx_description
1 polymer ?
#
loop_
_entity_poly.entity_id
_entity_poly.type
_entity_poly.pdbx_seq_one_letter_code
_entity_poly.pdbx_strand_id
1 'polypeptide(L)'
;MAMEIEYDRSLYGVEHKAGPFEISDYTIDRANQSTGELGPAFTSDEGAKAAGYKGRIAPPTLCCILVRQVALPDVKVQFGKTSMHAGQRVEPKAPVYAGDRLTAS
;
A
#
# COMPACT_ATOMS: atom_id res chain seq x y z
N MET A 1 -34.83 -19.72 -1.36
CA MET A 1 -34.47 -18.59 -2.26
C MET A 1 -33.19 -18.00 -1.71
N ALA A 2 -32.11 -17.99 -2.49
CA ALA A 2 -30.88 -17.34 -2.07
C ALA A 2 -31.08 -15.82 -2.13
N MET A 3 -30.78 -15.09 -1.06
CA MET A 3 -30.68 -13.63 -1.11
C MET A 3 -29.49 -13.27 -1.99
N GLU A 4 -29.74 -12.86 -3.23
CA GLU A 4 -28.72 -12.27 -4.08
C GLU A 4 -28.61 -10.79 -3.70
N ILE A 5 -27.41 -10.34 -3.34
CA ILE A 5 -27.16 -8.93 -3.00
C ILE A 5 -27.17 -8.15 -4.32
N GLU A 6 -27.96 -7.07 -4.39
CA GLU A 6 -28.02 -6.17 -5.55
C GLU A 6 -26.87 -5.13 -5.44
N TYR A 7 -26.02 -5.03 -6.47
CA TYR A 7 -24.92 -4.07 -6.55
C TYR A 7 -24.50 -3.80 -8.02
N ASP A 8 -23.73 -2.75 -8.25
CA ASP A 8 -23.30 -2.30 -9.58
C ASP A 8 -22.24 -3.23 -10.20
N ARG A 9 -22.67 -4.04 -11.18
CA ARG A 9 -21.79 -4.96 -11.92
C ARG A 9 -20.92 -4.28 -12.98
N SER A 10 -21.15 -3.00 -13.31
CA SER A 10 -20.33 -2.28 -14.29
C SER A 10 -18.89 -2.04 -13.80
N LEU A 11 -18.69 -2.14 -12.49
CA LEU A 11 -17.38 -2.01 -11.83
C LEU A 11 -16.50 -3.25 -12.00
N TYR A 12 -17.03 -4.34 -12.58
CA TYR A 12 -16.31 -5.60 -12.74
C TYR A 12 -15.26 -5.55 -13.84
N GLY A 13 -14.04 -5.93 -13.48
CA GLY A 13 -12.89 -5.96 -14.41
C GLY A 13 -12.40 -4.57 -14.81
N VAL A 14 -12.85 -3.51 -14.15
CA VAL A 14 -12.36 -2.15 -14.39
C VAL A 14 -11.01 -1.97 -13.68
N GLU A 15 -9.98 -1.74 -14.47
CA GLU A 15 -8.60 -1.53 -14.02
C GLU A 15 -8.36 -0.05 -13.72
N HIS A 16 -7.67 0.25 -12.61
CA HIS A 16 -7.42 1.63 -12.17
C HIS A 16 -5.95 1.86 -11.94
N LYS A 17 -5.37 2.79 -12.70
CA LYS A 17 -3.96 3.13 -12.58
C LYS A 17 -3.69 3.99 -11.34
N ALA A 18 -2.60 3.68 -10.65
CA ALA A 18 -2.07 4.48 -9.53
C ALA A 18 -0.59 4.78 -9.73
N GLY A 19 -0.18 5.98 -9.30
CA GLY A 19 1.19 6.47 -9.43
C GLY A 19 1.43 7.23 -10.73
N PRO A 20 2.71 7.52 -11.07
CA PRO A 20 3.90 7.06 -10.37
C PRO A 20 4.07 7.67 -8.98
N PHE A 21 4.52 6.86 -8.02
CA PHE A 21 4.96 7.31 -6.70
C PHE A 21 6.48 7.26 -6.65
N GLU A 22 7.11 8.44 -6.55
CA GLU A 22 8.54 8.54 -6.33
C GLU A 22 8.85 8.30 -4.84
N ILE A 23 9.72 7.32 -4.59
CA ILE A 23 10.13 6.98 -3.23
C ILE A 23 11.42 7.70 -2.93
N SER A 24 11.37 8.63 -1.97
CA SER A 24 12.54 9.33 -1.46
C SER A 24 12.96 8.75 -0.11
N ASP A 25 14.18 9.07 0.33
CA ASP A 25 14.62 8.80 1.70
C ASP A 25 13.65 9.36 2.74
N TYR A 26 13.15 10.57 2.51
CA TYR A 26 12.14 11.18 3.38
C TYR A 26 10.86 10.34 3.44
N THR A 27 10.40 9.80 2.30
CA THR A 27 9.23 8.91 2.26
C THR A 27 9.46 7.66 3.10
N ILE A 28 10.64 7.04 2.97
CA ILE A 28 11.02 5.84 3.73
C ILE A 28 11.07 6.14 5.23
N ASP A 29 11.75 7.21 5.63
CA ASP A 29 11.90 7.58 7.04
C ASP A 29 10.56 7.86 7.70
N ARG A 30 9.69 8.61 7.00
CA ARG A 30 8.34 8.91 7.50
C ARG A 30 7.48 7.66 7.58
N ALA A 31 7.58 6.76 6.60
CA ALA A 31 6.81 5.51 6.61
C ALA A 31 7.26 4.60 7.76
N ASN A 32 8.57 4.34 7.89
CA ASN A 32 9.14 3.53 8.97
C ASN A 32 8.79 4.09 10.35
N GLN A 33 8.89 5.41 10.54
CA GLN A 33 8.49 6.06 11.79
C GLN A 33 6.99 5.88 12.08
N SER A 34 6.13 6.02 11.06
CA SER A 34 4.67 5.95 11.22
C SER A 34 4.19 4.53 11.52
N THR A 35 4.89 3.51 11.01
CA THR A 35 4.56 2.09 11.24
C THR A 35 5.30 1.48 12.43
N GLY A 36 6.23 2.22 13.05
CA GLY A 36 7.02 1.73 14.20
C GLY A 36 8.14 0.76 13.82
N GLU A 37 8.63 0.80 12.58
CA GLU A 37 9.75 -0.04 12.15
C GLU A 37 11.08 0.56 12.64
N LEU A 38 11.57 0.04 13.77
CA LEU A 38 12.78 0.54 14.44
C LEU A 38 14.03 -0.30 14.16
N GLY A 39 13.91 -1.38 13.39
CA GLY A 39 15.01 -2.28 13.11
C GLY A 39 16.17 -1.61 12.35
N PRO A 40 17.42 -2.11 12.46
CA PRO A 40 18.58 -1.52 11.79
C PRO A 40 18.43 -1.39 10.27
N ALA A 41 17.73 -2.32 9.62
CA ALA A 41 17.46 -2.29 8.18
C ALA A 41 16.51 -1.17 7.73
N PHE A 42 15.70 -0.65 8.65
CA PHE A 42 14.72 0.41 8.40
C PHE A 42 15.24 1.80 8.79
N THR A 43 16.29 1.86 9.62
CA THR A 43 16.77 3.10 10.23
C THR A 43 18.16 3.53 9.77
N SER A 44 18.95 2.62 9.18
CA SER A 44 20.31 2.91 8.72
C SER A 44 20.68 2.11 7.47
N ASP A 45 21.50 2.71 6.61
CA ASP A 45 22.04 2.02 5.43
C ASP A 45 23.01 0.91 5.83
N GLU A 46 23.82 1.13 6.87
CA GLU A 46 24.78 0.15 7.38
C GLU A 46 24.05 -1.07 7.94
N GLY A 47 23.01 -0.85 8.74
CA GLY A 47 22.17 -1.91 9.30
C GLY A 47 21.44 -2.69 8.20
N ALA A 48 20.99 -2.01 7.16
CA ALA A 48 20.35 -2.66 6.02
C ALA A 48 21.33 -3.50 5.19
N LYS A 49 22.54 -2.97 4.93
CA LYS A 49 23.61 -3.71 4.24
C LYS A 49 24.06 -4.93 5.03
N ALA A 50 24.19 -4.81 6.35
CA ALA A 50 24.48 -5.95 7.24
C ALA A 50 23.40 -7.04 7.17
N ALA A 51 22.14 -6.66 6.90
CA ALA A 51 21.02 -7.57 6.69
C ALA A 51 20.89 -8.07 5.23
N GLY A 52 21.81 -7.70 4.33
CA GLY A 52 21.83 -8.15 2.93
C GLY A 52 21.03 -7.28 1.96
N TYR A 53 20.56 -6.11 2.38
CA TYR A 53 19.87 -5.15 1.50
C TYR A 53 20.84 -4.16 0.85
N LYS A 54 20.40 -3.51 -0.24
CA LYS A 54 21.20 -2.51 -0.96
C LYS A 54 21.43 -1.21 -0.17
N GLY A 55 20.48 -0.89 0.70
CA GLY A 55 20.42 0.30 1.55
C GLY A 55 19.16 0.20 2.41
N ARG A 56 18.88 1.23 3.19
CA ARG A 56 17.71 1.31 4.06
C ARG A 56 16.42 1.05 3.27
N ILE A 57 15.56 0.19 3.81
CA ILE A 57 14.32 -0.24 3.15
C ILE A 57 13.10 0.45 3.74
N ALA A 58 12.08 0.62 2.91
CA ALA A 58 10.76 1.03 3.37
C ALA A 58 10.05 -0.09 4.16
N PRO A 59 8.98 0.22 4.92
CA PRO A 59 8.23 -0.83 5.61
C PRO A 59 7.53 -1.70 4.56
N PRO A 60 7.35 -3.01 4.80
CA PRO A 60 6.69 -3.89 3.83
C PRO A 60 5.26 -3.43 3.46
N THR A 61 4.61 -2.71 4.37
CA THR A 61 3.28 -2.10 4.18
C THR A 61 3.28 -0.83 3.33
N LEU A 62 4.43 -0.33 2.86
CA LEU A 62 4.48 0.84 1.98
C LEU A 62 3.66 0.64 0.69
N CYS A 63 3.50 -0.61 0.23
CA CYS A 63 2.65 -0.94 -0.92
C CYS A 63 1.19 -0.45 -0.78
N CYS A 64 0.71 -0.21 0.44
CA CYS A 64 -0.58 0.42 0.70
C CYS A 64 -0.70 1.85 0.12
N ILE A 65 0.41 2.52 -0.24
CA ILE A 65 0.35 3.81 -0.93
C ILE A 65 -0.37 3.73 -2.28
N LEU A 66 -0.35 2.55 -2.92
CA LEU A 66 -0.93 2.33 -4.25
C LEU A 66 -2.46 2.50 -4.23
N VAL A 67 -3.11 2.19 -3.11
CA VAL A 67 -4.57 2.41 -2.97
C VAL A 67 -4.93 3.87 -2.67
N ARG A 68 -3.96 4.76 -2.41
CA ARG A 68 -4.24 6.17 -2.06
C ARG A 68 -4.83 6.97 -3.23
N GLN A 69 -4.42 6.67 -4.46
CA GLN A 69 -4.87 7.38 -5.67
C GLN A 69 -6.00 6.65 -6.40
N VAL A 70 -6.34 5.44 -5.98
CA VAL A 70 -7.48 4.69 -6.50
C VAL A 70 -8.62 4.88 -5.52
N ALA A 71 -9.67 5.59 -5.93
CA ALA A 71 -10.92 5.56 -5.18
C ALA A 71 -11.44 4.11 -5.24
N LEU A 72 -11.67 3.49 -4.08
CA LEU A 72 -12.35 2.20 -4.06
C LEU A 72 -13.70 2.36 -4.75
N PRO A 73 -14.07 1.44 -5.67
CA PRO A 73 -15.35 1.53 -6.36
C PRO A 73 -16.51 1.60 -5.37
N ASP A 74 -17.37 2.60 -5.51
CA ASP A 74 -18.55 2.75 -4.67
C ASP A 74 -19.68 1.85 -5.18
N VAL A 75 -19.84 0.71 -4.51
CA VAL A 75 -20.93 -0.24 -4.76
C VAL A 75 -22.29 0.23 -4.22
N LYS A 76 -22.36 1.45 -3.65
CA LYS A 76 -23.57 2.10 -3.10
C LYS A 76 -24.27 1.32 -1.98
N VAL A 77 -23.51 0.53 -1.24
CA VAL A 77 -24.03 -0.22 -0.08
C VAL A 77 -24.36 0.76 1.05
N GLN A 78 -25.60 0.69 1.56
CA GLN A 78 -26.11 1.60 2.60
C GLN A 78 -25.73 1.11 4.00
N PHE A 79 -24.58 1.53 4.52
CA PHE A 79 -24.11 1.18 5.88
C PHE A 79 -24.70 2.07 7.02
N GLY A 80 -25.65 2.96 6.70
CA GLY A 80 -26.21 3.90 7.67
C GLY A 80 -25.22 5.03 8.01
N LYS A 81 -24.90 5.22 9.30
CA LYS A 81 -24.02 6.33 9.77
C LYS A 81 -22.54 5.95 9.89
N THR A 82 -22.19 4.68 9.70
CA THR A 82 -20.84 4.17 9.96
C THR A 82 -20.41 3.30 8.79
N SER A 83 -19.24 3.56 8.22
CA SER A 83 -18.58 2.67 7.26
C SER A 83 -17.25 2.20 7.82
N MET A 84 -16.82 1.00 7.43
CA MET A 84 -15.51 0.46 7.79
C MET A 84 -14.78 -0.05 6.54
N HIS A 85 -13.46 -0.03 6.57
CA HIS A 85 -12.65 -0.72 5.57
C HIS A 85 -12.75 -2.24 5.82
N ALA A 86 -13.41 -2.98 4.93
CA ALA A 86 -13.76 -4.40 5.13
C ALA A 86 -12.54 -5.35 5.20
N GLY A 87 -11.36 -4.88 4.81
CA GLY A 87 -10.10 -5.58 4.95
C GLY A 87 -9.21 -5.38 3.73
N GLN A 88 -7.92 -5.65 3.88
CA GLN A 88 -6.96 -5.60 2.79
C GLN A 88 -6.05 -6.82 2.87
N ARG A 89 -5.71 -7.40 1.72
CA ARG A 89 -4.66 -8.42 1.62
C ARG A 89 -3.53 -7.86 0.75
N VAL A 90 -2.36 -7.76 1.34
CA VAL A 90 -1.13 -7.27 0.69
C VAL A 90 -0.03 -8.28 0.89
N GLU A 91 0.74 -8.52 -0.17
CA GLU A 91 1.90 -9.41 -0.15
C GLU A 91 3.11 -8.66 -0.71
N PRO A 92 4.05 -8.25 0.16
CA PRO A 92 5.29 -7.63 -0.27
C PRO A 92 6.14 -8.62 -1.06
N LYS A 93 6.45 -8.31 -2.32
CA LYS A 93 7.24 -9.19 -3.21
C LYS A 93 8.71 -8.83 -3.27
N ALA A 94 9.04 -7.58 -2.98
CA ALA A 94 10.41 -7.08 -2.98
C ALA A 94 10.54 -5.90 -2.00
N PRO A 95 11.75 -5.65 -1.46
CA PRO A 95 12.04 -4.42 -0.72
C PRO A 95 11.93 -3.19 -1.64
N VAL A 96 11.51 -2.07 -1.06
CA VAL A 96 11.45 -0.77 -1.74
C VAL A 96 12.58 0.12 -1.23
N TYR A 97 13.27 0.77 -2.16
CA TYR A 97 14.41 1.65 -1.92
C TYR A 97 14.12 3.09 -2.34
N ALA A 98 14.92 4.02 -1.83
CA ALA A 98 14.92 5.39 -2.33
C ALA A 98 15.36 5.41 -3.81
N GLY A 99 14.70 6.24 -4.62
CA GLY A 99 14.84 6.28 -6.07
C GLY A 99 13.89 5.35 -6.83
N ASP A 100 13.20 4.43 -6.16
CA ASP A 100 12.18 3.60 -6.80
C ASP A 100 10.99 4.44 -7.27
N ARG A 101 10.37 4.00 -8.37
CA ARG A 101 9.14 4.59 -8.90
C ARG A 101 8.05 3.52 -8.98
N LEU A 102 7.09 3.58 -8.05
CA LEU A 102 6.04 2.57 -7.92
C LEU A 102 4.80 2.95 -8.73
N THR A 103 4.18 1.97 -9.38
CA THR A 103 2.92 2.10 -10.11
C THR A 103 2.02 0.90 -9.82
N ALA A 104 0.70 1.06 -9.93
CA ALA A 104 -0.26 -0.03 -9.92
C ALA A 104 -1.26 0.12 -11.07
N SER A 105 -1.89 -0.98 -11.46
CA SER A 105 -3.05 -1.01 -12.34
C SER A 105 -4.01 -2.12 -11.90
#